data_AF-A0A969ILE2-F1
#
_entry.id   AF-A0A969ILE2-F1
#
_cell.length_a   1.000
_cell.length_b   1.000
_cell.length_c   1.000
_cell.angle_alpha   90.00
_cell.angle_beta   90.00
_cell.angle_gamma   90.00
#
_symmetry.space_group_name_H-M   'P 1'
#
loop_
_entity.id
_entity.type
_entity.pdbx_description
1 polymer ?
#
loop_
_entity_poly.entity_id
_entity_poly.type
_entity_poly.pdbx_seq_one_letter_code
_entity_poly.pdbx_strand_id
1 'polypeptide(L)' 'MTVWVYVNLDYVRVFSTRQKANAWIKKHDSGGVAVECKVDDAAPLE' A
#
# COMPACT_ATOMS: atom_id res chain seq x y z
N MET A 1 9.97 7.23 -5.67
CA MET A 1 8.56 6.89 -6.03
C MET A 1 7.72 6.78 -4.76
N THR A 2 6.40 7.04 -4.77
CA THR A 2 5.56 6.87 -3.56
C THR A 2 4.52 5.78 -3.79
N VAL A 3 4.36 4.89 -2.81
CA VAL A 3 3.34 3.82 -2.80
C VAL A 3 2.53 3.87 -1.52
N TRP A 4 1.37 3.21 -1.53
CA TRP A 4 0.50 3.08 -0.38
C TRP A 4 0.44 1.62 0.05
N VAL A 5 0.81 1.33 1.28
CA VAL A 5 0.93 -0.04 1.79
C VAL A 5 -0.15 -0.29 2.83
N TYR A 6 -0.97 -1.31 2.60
CA TYR A 6 -1.91 -1.86 3.57
C TYR A 6 -1.35 -3.17 4.10
N VAL A 7 -1.33 -3.35 5.42
CA VAL A 7 -0.84 -4.54 6.10
C VAL A 7 -1.96 -5.08 6.98
N ASN A 8 -2.24 -6.38 6.85
CA ASN A 8 -3.05 -7.15 7.78
C ASN A 8 -2.22 -8.37 8.25
N LEU A 9 -2.76 -9.15 9.19
CA LEU A 9 -2.15 -10.37 9.73
C LEU A 9 -1.80 -11.38 8.63
N ASP A 10 -2.62 -11.48 7.59
CA ASP A 10 -2.48 -12.53 6.56
C ASP A 10 -1.72 -12.07 5.30
N TYR A 11 -1.70 -10.78 4.99
CA TYR A 11 -1.09 -10.28 3.76
C TYR A 11 -0.75 -8.79 3.77
N VAL A 12 0.10 -8.42 2.83
CA VAL A 12 0.43 -7.05 2.47
C VAL A 12 -0.11 -6.74 1.08
N ARG A 13 -0.68 -5.55 0.91
CA ARG A 13 -1.14 -5.06 -0.40
C ARG A 13 -0.57 -3.67 -0.67
N VAL A 14 -0.01 -3.49 -1.87
CA VAL A 14 0.63 -2.25 -2.30
C VAL A 14 -0.20 -1.60 -3.40
N PHE A 15 -0.40 -0.29 -3.30
CA PHE A 15 -1.13 0.52 -4.26
C PHE A 15 -0.28 1.66 -4.79
N SER A 16 -0.47 1.99 -6.07
CA SER A 16 0.23 3.10 -6.72
C SER A 16 -0.26 4.48 -6.27
N THR A 17 -1.47 4.58 -5.72
CA THR A 17 -2.08 5.85 -5.28
C THR A 17 -2.97 5.66 -4.06
N ARG A 18 -3.14 6.73 -3.28
CA ARG A 18 -4.01 6.77 -2.10
C ARG A 18 -5.45 6.40 -2.44
N GLN A 19 -5.96 6.90 -3.57
CA GLN A 19 -7.34 6.70 -3.99
C GLN A 19 -7.63 5.21 -4.23
N LYS A 20 -6.69 4.48 -4.85
CA LYS A 20 -6.82 3.04 -5.06
C LYS A 20 -6.79 2.27 -3.74
N ALA A 21 -5.90 2.64 -2.82
CA ALA A 21 -5.85 2.06 -1.49
C ALA A 21 -7.19 2.26 -0.75
N ASN A 22 -7.68 3.49 -0.67
CA ASN A 22 -8.94 3.82 0.01
C ASN A 22 -10.16 3.13 -0.62
N ALA A 23 -10.23 3.06 -1.94
CA ALA A 23 -11.34 2.40 -2.64
C ALA A 23 -11.37 0.89 -2.35
N TRP A 24 -10.19 0.26 -2.32
CA TRP A 24 -10.07 -1.15 -1.97
C TRP A 24 -10.40 -1.38 -0.48
N ILE A 25 -9.83 -0.58 0.42
CA ILE A 25 -10.09 -0.64 1.88
C ILE A 25 -11.59 -0.51 2.15
N LYS A 26 -12.26 0.51 1.61
CA LYS A 26 -13.71 0.70 1.80
C LYS A 26 -14.54 -0.53 1.41
N LYS A 27 -14.09 -1.31 0.42
CA LYS A 27 -14.80 -2.50 -0.07
C LYS A 27 -14.45 -3.78 0.70
N HIS A 28 -13.23 -3.88 1.21
CA HIS A 28 -12.69 -5.15 1.72
C HIS A 28 -12.43 -5.15 3.23
N ASP A 29 -12.11 -3.98 3.80
CA ASP A 29 -11.84 -3.79 5.22
C ASP A 29 -12.10 -2.32 5.59
N SER A 30 -13.34 -1.98 5.97
CA SER A 30 -13.72 -0.59 6.25
C SER A 30 -13.01 0.02 7.47
N GLY A 31 -12.37 -0.79 8.30
CA GLY A 31 -11.53 -0.34 9.42
C GLY A 31 -10.04 -0.25 9.07
N GLY A 32 -9.65 -0.76 7.91
CA GLY A 32 -8.28 -0.79 7.44
C GLY A 32 -7.73 0.59 7.11
N VAL A 33 -6.41 0.74 7.20
CA VAL A 33 -5.70 1.96 6.82
C VAL A 33 -4.48 1.58 6.00
N ALA A 34 -4.23 2.32 4.92
CA ALA A 34 -2.98 2.25 4.18
C ALA A 34 -2.06 3.40 4.61
N VAL A 35 -0.76 3.10 4.72
CA VAL A 35 0.28 4.08 5.02
C VAL A 35 1.01 4.49 3.76
N GLU A 36 1.40 5.76 3.67
CA GLU A 36 2.22 6.27 2.59
C GLU A 36 3.68 5.85 2.82
N CYS A 37 4.31 5.26 1.80
CA CYS A 37 5.71 4.85 1.83
C CYS A 37 6.46 5.45 0.64
N LYS A 38 7.57 6.14 0.93
CA LYS A 38 8.53 6.54 -0.10
C LYS A 38 9.41 5.35 -0.42
N VAL A 39 9.46 5.00 -1.69
CA VAL A 39 10.35 4.00 -2.26
C VAL A 39 11.50 4.78 -2.88
N ASP A 40 12.68 4.64 -2.26
CA ASP A 40 13.93 5.07 -2.86
C ASP A 40 14.28 4.12 -4.01
N ASP A 41 14.95 4.63 -5.03
CA ASP A 41 15.46 3.79 -6.10
C ASP A 41 16.58 2.91 -5.53
N ALA A 42 16.22 1.72 -5.05
CA ALA A 42 17.20 0.71 -4.70
C ALA A 42 17.86 0.25 -6.00
N ALA A 43 19.20 0.26 -6.03
CA ALA A 43 19.94 -0.37 -7.10
C ALA A 43 19.45 -1.83 -7.24
N PRO A 44 19.28 -2.35 -8.48
CA PRO A 44 18.89 -3.74 -8.67
C PRO A 44 19.85 -4.65 -7.89
N LEU A 45 19.29 -5.59 -7.13
CA LEU A 45 20.08 -6.62 -6.47
C LEU A 45 20.68 -7.49 -7.59
N GLU A 46 22.01 -7.45 -7.75
CA GLU A 46 22.77 -8.34 -8.64
C GLU A 46 22.73 -9.81 -8.17
#